data_AF-A0A4V5LRR5-F1
#
_entry.id   AF-A0A4V5LRR5-F1
#
_cell.length_a   1.000
_cell.length_b   1.000
_cell.length_c   1.000
_cell.angle_alpha   90.00
_cell.angle_beta   90.00
_cell.angle_gamma   90.00
#
_symmetry.space_group_name_H-M   'P 1'
#
loop_
_entity.id
_entity.type
_entity.pdbx_description
1 polymer ?
#
loop_
_entity_poly.entity_id
_entity_poly.type
_entity_poly.pdbx_seq_one_letter_code
_entity_poly.pdbx_strand_id
1 'polypeptide(L)'
;MSNNMLIDELHRIQIEYRSVLETALTNIYKKESSAIIDEIGVFWERNKKVVQCILRYLFPPFEGYVFTSATILDLDDSEHYPFISLGKFHFWDDPLYKYVTMLQNTEINKEFDQKMRIQIISTIGDNIKIVNQAFGIIYILPIRLITEANQLAHEAATKAFFSLFKDELDFTTYKNNFKTIIDVKKGLSVGEKHIILLDGEDATLDLETRFRKYKETTVLPLSSDASDAEIFWFGVYSYLLQAFDTILVSLEHKLIPYIRYEVAFKYIVKISGNFGDNEELSDMLLKCIVAHLLHHNFDKQIIDDIDFREYYKAVQSYGIEKKIFGDIKQKNLGLSSMSLRDLTTIIDNTFESFFTRFHEERINP
;
A
#
# COMPACT_ATOMS: atom_id res chain seq x y z
N MET A 1 7.84 -25.11 -24.79
CA MET A 1 8.14 -23.94 -23.94
C MET A 1 7.70 -22.71 -24.71
N SER A 2 6.58 -22.08 -24.32
CA SER A 2 6.16 -20.81 -24.94
C SER A 2 7.09 -19.71 -24.42
N ASN A 3 8.03 -19.28 -25.25
CA ASN A 3 8.95 -18.18 -24.94
C ASN A 3 8.12 -16.89 -24.80
N ASN A 4 7.81 -16.48 -23.58
CA ASN A 4 7.12 -15.22 -23.35
C ASN A 4 8.18 -14.13 -23.17
N MET A 5 8.58 -13.49 -24.27
CA MET A 5 9.61 -12.44 -24.27
C MET A 5 9.41 -11.38 -23.16
N LEU A 6 8.16 -11.09 -22.78
CA LEU A 6 7.86 -10.14 -21.70
C LEU A 6 8.18 -10.70 -20.29
N ILE A 7 8.03 -12.01 -20.04
CA ILE A 7 8.41 -12.60 -18.75
C ILE A 7 9.94 -12.62 -18.59
N ASP A 8 10.65 -12.97 -19.67
CA ASP A 8 12.11 -12.99 -19.68
C ASP A 8 12.67 -11.59 -19.44
N GLU A 9 12.05 -10.59 -20.07
CA GLU A 9 12.41 -9.18 -19.88
C GLU A 9 12.10 -8.69 -18.47
N LEU A 10 10.96 -9.07 -17.89
CA LEU A 10 10.64 -8.78 -16.49
C LEU A 10 11.70 -9.37 -15.56
N HIS A 11 12.07 -10.64 -15.76
CA HIS A 11 13.11 -11.32 -14.99
C HIS A 11 14.46 -10.62 -15.11
N ARG A 12 14.85 -10.20 -16.32
CA ARG A 12 16.06 -9.41 -16.56
C ARG A 12 16.04 -8.10 -15.78
N ILE A 13 14.94 -7.35 -15.83
CA ILE A 13 14.77 -6.09 -15.09
C ILE A 13 14.93 -6.33 -13.58
N GLN A 14 14.34 -7.39 -13.02
CA GLN A 14 14.48 -7.69 -11.58
C GLN A 14 15.94 -7.97 -11.18
N ILE A 15 16.68 -8.73 -12.00
CA ILE A 15 18.09 -9.05 -11.75
C ILE A 15 18.96 -7.79 -11.85
N GLU A 16 18.77 -6.98 -12.89
CA GLU A 16 19.50 -5.72 -13.04
C GLU A 16 19.18 -4.76 -11.91
N TYR A 17 17.92 -4.68 -11.48
CA TYR A 17 17.52 -3.80 -10.39
C TYR A 17 18.21 -4.17 -9.08
N ARG A 18 18.28 -5.46 -8.76
CA ARG A 18 19.04 -5.94 -7.60
C ARG A 18 20.50 -5.49 -7.63
N SER A 19 21.16 -5.55 -8.80
CA SER A 19 22.55 -5.08 -8.92
C SER A 19 22.69 -3.57 -8.66
N VAL A 20 21.71 -2.77 -9.09
CA VAL A 20 21.65 -1.33 -8.77
C VAL A 20 21.49 -1.13 -7.27
N LEU A 21 20.58 -1.87 -6.63
CA LEU A 21 20.34 -1.81 -5.18
C LEU A 21 21.55 -2.21 -4.34
N GLU A 22 22.26 -3.28 -4.70
CA GLU A 22 23.49 -3.72 -4.02
C GLU A 22 24.61 -2.67 -4.12
N THR A 23 24.73 -2.05 -5.28
CA THR A 23 25.69 -0.96 -5.53
C THR A 23 25.32 0.28 -4.71
N ALA A 24 24.03 0.64 -4.68
CA ALA A 24 23.50 1.73 -3.90
C ALA A 24 23.81 1.54 -2.40
N LEU A 25 23.50 0.36 -1.85
CA LEU A 25 23.73 0.04 -0.44
C LEU A 25 25.21 0.10 -0.05
N THR A 26 26.10 -0.37 -0.93
CA THR A 26 27.57 -0.35 -0.69
C THR A 26 28.12 1.08 -0.66
N ASN A 27 27.52 1.98 -1.43
CA ASN A 27 28.00 3.34 -1.60
C ASN A 27 27.31 4.35 -0.67
N ILE A 28 26.18 4.01 -0.04
CA ILE A 28 25.34 4.97 0.72
C ILE A 28 26.06 5.63 1.89
N TYR A 29 27.09 4.97 2.41
CA TYR A 29 27.96 5.47 3.47
C TYR A 29 29.27 6.11 2.95
N LYS A 30 29.54 6.05 1.63
CA LYS A 30 30.82 6.46 1.00
C LYS A 30 30.70 7.67 0.07
N LYS A 31 29.54 7.87 -0.58
CA LYS A 31 29.27 8.98 -1.50
C LYS A 31 28.26 9.96 -0.90
N GLU A 32 28.13 11.15 -1.49
CA GLU A 32 26.93 11.97 -1.29
C GLU A 32 25.70 11.14 -1.70
N SER A 33 24.76 10.97 -0.77
CA SER A 33 23.56 10.13 -0.92
C SER A 33 22.73 10.45 -2.16
N SER A 34 22.80 11.71 -2.65
CA SER A 34 22.15 12.20 -3.86
C SER A 34 22.53 11.38 -5.10
N ALA A 35 23.83 11.06 -5.27
CA ALA A 35 24.29 10.32 -6.45
C ALA A 35 23.74 8.89 -6.52
N ILE A 36 23.45 8.27 -5.37
CA ILE A 36 22.95 6.90 -5.26
C ILE A 36 21.43 6.86 -5.49
N ILE A 37 20.76 7.88 -4.97
CA ILE A 37 19.36 8.18 -5.17
C ILE A 37 19.09 8.39 -6.68
N ASP A 38 19.98 9.10 -7.38
CA ASP A 38 19.88 9.32 -8.83
C ASP A 38 20.03 8.03 -9.66
N GLU A 39 20.91 7.10 -9.25
CA GLU A 39 21.11 5.81 -9.95
C GLU A 39 19.80 4.97 -9.99
N ILE A 40 19.06 4.92 -8.88
CA ILE A 40 17.77 4.24 -8.79
C ILE A 40 16.73 4.93 -9.70
N GLY A 41 16.68 6.26 -9.67
CA GLY A 41 15.77 7.04 -10.52
C GLY A 41 16.03 6.81 -12.01
N VAL A 42 17.30 6.89 -12.44
CA VAL A 42 17.73 6.67 -13.83
C VAL A 42 17.40 5.25 -14.29
N PHE A 43 17.59 4.24 -13.43
CA PHE A 43 17.25 2.86 -13.75
C PHE A 43 15.75 2.73 -14.10
N TRP A 44 14.87 3.27 -13.27
CA TRP A 44 13.44 3.13 -13.50
C TRP A 44 12.93 3.98 -14.66
N GLU A 45 13.45 5.19 -14.85
CA GLU A 45 13.10 6.01 -16.01
C GLU A 45 13.47 5.32 -17.34
N ARG A 46 14.64 4.66 -17.38
CA ARG A 46 15.07 3.88 -18.55
C ARG A 46 14.11 2.71 -18.85
N ASN A 47 13.59 2.07 -17.81
CA ASN A 47 12.76 0.86 -17.93
C ASN A 47 11.24 1.15 -17.95
N LYS A 48 10.82 2.40 -17.69
CA LYS A 48 9.41 2.81 -17.51
C LYS A 48 8.48 2.30 -18.61
N LYS A 49 8.83 2.52 -19.88
CA LYS A 49 7.99 2.09 -21.02
C LYS A 49 7.87 0.57 -21.14
N VAL A 50 8.94 -0.15 -20.79
CA VAL A 50 8.94 -1.62 -20.81
C VAL A 50 8.04 -2.16 -19.70
N VAL A 51 8.13 -1.59 -18.51
CA VAL A 51 7.26 -1.95 -17.38
C VAL A 51 5.79 -1.65 -17.68
N GLN A 52 5.48 -0.50 -18.28
CA GLN A 52 4.12 -0.18 -18.72
C GLN A 52 3.58 -1.20 -19.74
N CYS A 53 4.43 -1.65 -20.68
CA CYS A 53 4.08 -2.69 -21.63
C CYS A 53 3.81 -4.03 -20.93
N ILE A 54 4.67 -4.42 -19.97
CA ILE A 54 4.52 -5.63 -19.17
C ILE A 54 3.18 -5.62 -18.42
N LEU A 55 2.89 -4.56 -17.66
CA LEU A 55 1.63 -4.46 -16.90
C LEU A 55 0.39 -4.53 -17.79
N ARG A 56 0.44 -3.92 -18.98
CA ARG A 56 -0.68 -3.87 -19.91
C ARG A 56 -0.98 -5.21 -20.59
N TYR A 57 0.04 -6.01 -20.90
CA TYR A 57 -0.10 -7.16 -21.80
C TYR A 57 0.26 -8.51 -21.19
N LEU A 58 1.08 -8.55 -20.13
CA LEU A 58 1.53 -9.81 -19.55
C LEU A 58 0.50 -10.41 -18.58
N PHE A 59 -0.27 -9.56 -17.90
CA PHE A 59 -1.14 -9.97 -16.81
C PHE A 59 -2.62 -9.74 -17.15
N PRO A 60 -3.51 -10.71 -16.89
CA PRO A 60 -4.95 -10.51 -17.00
C PRO A 60 -5.47 -9.46 -16.00
N PRO A 61 -6.48 -8.68 -16.39
CA PRO A 61 -7.15 -7.74 -15.50
C PRO A 61 -7.61 -8.36 -14.17
N PHE A 62 -7.28 -7.70 -13.06
CA PHE A 62 -7.70 -8.05 -11.69
C PHE A 62 -7.40 -9.49 -11.26
N GLU A 63 -6.34 -10.09 -11.82
CA GLU A 63 -5.73 -11.33 -11.31
C GLU A 63 -4.43 -11.08 -10.53
N GLY A 64 -3.92 -9.84 -10.57
CA GLY A 64 -2.71 -9.42 -9.87
C GLY A 64 -3.01 -8.53 -8.67
N TYR A 65 -2.36 -8.80 -7.56
CA TYR A 65 -2.39 -7.96 -6.36
C TYR A 65 -1.14 -7.09 -6.28
N VAL A 66 -1.32 -5.83 -5.90
CA VAL A 66 -0.23 -4.88 -5.66
C VAL A 66 -0.18 -4.52 -4.19
N PHE A 67 0.89 -4.95 -3.52
CA PHE A 67 1.19 -4.53 -2.17
C PHE A 67 1.68 -3.08 -2.20
N THR A 68 0.90 -2.18 -1.59
CA THR A 68 1.10 -0.74 -1.69
C THR A 68 0.71 -0.02 -0.39
N SER A 69 0.96 1.29 -0.33
CA SER A 69 0.75 2.11 0.88
C SER A 69 1.51 1.60 2.11
N ALA A 70 2.69 1.02 1.88
CA ALA A 70 3.62 0.53 2.89
C ALA A 70 5.05 0.97 2.57
N THR A 71 5.94 0.92 3.57
CA THR A 71 7.32 1.40 3.43
C THR A 71 8.32 0.29 3.07
N ILE A 72 8.01 -0.93 3.47
CA ILE A 72 8.70 -2.18 3.15
C ILE A 72 7.66 -3.30 3.04
N LEU A 73 7.96 -4.37 2.31
CA LEU A 73 7.13 -5.58 2.33
C LEU A 73 7.36 -6.33 3.64
N ASP A 74 8.61 -6.37 4.11
CA ASP A 74 9.06 -7.00 5.36
C ASP A 74 9.06 -8.53 5.29
N LEU A 75 10.03 -9.07 4.56
CA LEU A 75 10.20 -10.53 4.46
C LEU A 75 10.64 -11.16 5.78
N ASP A 76 11.31 -10.40 6.65
CA ASP A 76 11.80 -10.91 7.93
C ASP A 76 10.66 -11.22 8.90
N ASP A 77 9.55 -10.49 8.80
CA ASP A 77 8.31 -10.76 9.54
C ASP A 77 7.29 -11.60 8.73
N SER A 78 7.76 -12.36 7.73
CA SER A 78 6.95 -13.30 6.94
C SER A 78 5.72 -12.68 6.25
N GLU A 79 5.70 -11.38 5.99
CA GLU A 79 4.53 -10.67 5.44
C GLU A 79 4.18 -11.06 4.01
N HIS A 80 5.15 -11.65 3.31
CA HIS A 80 4.99 -12.22 1.98
C HIS A 80 4.07 -13.46 1.95
N TYR A 81 3.88 -14.18 3.07
CA TYR A 81 2.99 -15.33 3.13
C TYR A 81 1.51 -14.94 2.97
N PRO A 82 0.91 -14.12 3.85
CA PRO A 82 -0.48 -13.69 3.66
C PRO A 82 -0.68 -12.91 2.36
N PHE A 83 0.36 -12.25 1.85
CA PHE A 83 0.29 -11.52 0.58
C PHE A 83 0.06 -12.45 -0.62
N ILE A 84 0.83 -13.54 -0.75
CA ILE A 84 0.71 -14.41 -1.94
C ILE A 84 -0.48 -15.37 -1.91
N SER A 85 -1.19 -15.40 -0.79
CA SER A 85 -2.34 -16.30 -0.56
C SER A 85 -3.56 -15.96 -1.41
N LEU A 86 -3.59 -14.77 -2.01
CA LEU A 86 -4.68 -14.29 -2.85
C LEU A 86 -4.13 -13.83 -4.20
N GLY A 87 -4.84 -14.21 -5.27
CA GLY A 87 -4.47 -13.86 -6.64
C GLY A 87 -3.43 -14.80 -7.26
N LYS A 88 -3.08 -14.49 -8.50
CA LYS A 88 -2.11 -15.27 -9.30
C LYS A 88 -0.78 -14.57 -9.45
N PHE A 89 -0.81 -13.23 -9.50
CA PHE A 89 0.35 -12.37 -9.71
C PHE A 89 0.50 -11.41 -8.54
N HIS A 90 1.74 -11.14 -8.14
CA HIS A 90 2.02 -10.37 -6.93
C HIS A 90 3.08 -9.31 -7.24
N PHE A 91 2.74 -8.06 -6.97
CA PHE A 91 3.60 -6.90 -7.22
C PHE A 91 3.88 -6.17 -5.93
N TRP A 92 5.15 -5.88 -5.68
CA TRP A 92 5.56 -4.92 -4.65
C TRP A 92 5.70 -3.55 -5.30
N ASP A 93 4.86 -2.60 -4.89
CA ASP A 93 4.89 -1.21 -5.36
C ASP A 93 6.04 -0.45 -4.69
N ASP A 94 7.20 -0.48 -5.33
CA ASP A 94 8.46 0.03 -4.76
C ASP A 94 8.39 1.53 -4.45
N PRO A 95 8.45 1.94 -3.16
CA PRO A 95 8.32 3.34 -2.79
C PRO A 95 9.62 4.14 -2.94
N LEU A 96 10.76 3.49 -3.24
CA LEU A 96 12.08 4.13 -3.24
C LEU A 96 12.14 5.38 -4.11
N TYR A 97 11.53 5.36 -5.31
CA TYR A 97 11.52 6.53 -6.18
C TYR A 97 10.84 7.75 -5.53
N LYS A 98 9.73 7.54 -4.81
CA LYS A 98 9.03 8.64 -4.11
C LYS A 98 9.91 9.19 -3.00
N TYR A 99 10.58 8.32 -2.23
CA TYR A 99 11.48 8.74 -1.15
C TYR A 99 12.66 9.56 -1.68
N VAL A 100 13.26 9.09 -2.77
CA VAL A 100 14.31 9.78 -3.52
C VAL A 100 13.87 11.19 -3.91
N THR A 101 12.70 11.31 -4.55
CA THR A 101 12.17 12.60 -5.01
C THR A 101 11.85 13.53 -3.84
N MET A 102 11.31 13.01 -2.73
CA MET A 102 11.02 13.79 -1.53
C MET A 102 12.29 14.40 -0.91
N LEU A 103 13.40 13.67 -0.91
CA LEU A 103 14.69 14.14 -0.39
C LEU A 103 15.37 15.20 -1.26
N GLN A 104 14.96 15.36 -2.52
CA GLN A 104 15.46 16.44 -3.38
C GLN A 104 14.83 17.80 -3.04
N ASN A 105 13.77 17.85 -2.23
CA ASN A 105 13.15 19.10 -1.82
C ASN A 105 13.97 19.79 -0.72
N THR A 106 14.33 21.06 -0.94
CA THR A 106 15.22 21.84 -0.05
C THR A 106 14.54 22.32 1.24
N GLU A 107 13.22 22.17 1.38
CA GLU A 107 12.45 22.71 2.51
C GLU A 107 12.16 21.69 3.63
N ILE A 108 12.72 20.48 3.56
CA ILE A 108 12.49 19.45 4.59
C ILE A 108 13.35 19.68 5.84
N ASN A 109 12.80 19.38 7.03
CA ASN A 109 13.56 19.46 8.26
C ASN A 109 14.57 18.30 8.38
N LYS A 110 15.62 18.52 9.19
CA LYS A 110 16.74 17.57 9.35
C LYS A 110 16.34 16.23 9.95
N GLU A 111 15.39 16.21 10.88
CA GLU A 111 14.94 14.97 11.51
C GLU A 111 14.23 14.06 10.50
N PHE A 112 13.39 14.64 9.65
CA PHE A 112 12.72 13.95 8.56
C PHE A 112 13.73 13.40 7.54
N ASP A 113 14.71 14.21 7.10
CA ASP A 113 15.78 13.74 6.20
C ASP A 113 16.52 12.51 6.77
N GLN A 114 16.89 12.54 8.05
CA GLN A 114 17.55 11.41 8.70
C GLN A 114 16.67 10.15 8.75
N LYS A 115 15.40 10.29 9.17
CA LYS A 115 14.46 9.15 9.20
C LYS A 115 14.23 8.57 7.81
N MET A 116 14.09 9.42 6.79
CA MET A 116 13.90 8.99 5.41
C MET A 116 15.12 8.25 4.85
N ARG A 117 16.35 8.66 5.18
CA ARG A 117 17.56 7.93 4.79
C ARG A 117 17.60 6.52 5.37
N ILE A 118 17.26 6.38 6.65
CA ILE A 118 17.16 5.07 7.31
C ILE A 118 16.09 4.22 6.61
N GLN A 119 14.94 4.82 6.31
CA GLN A 119 13.87 4.14 5.60
C GLN A 119 14.31 3.66 4.20
N ILE A 120 15.00 4.49 3.43
CA ILE A 120 15.55 4.12 2.11
C ILE A 120 16.50 2.93 2.24
N ILE A 121 17.42 2.94 3.21
CA ILE A 121 18.34 1.82 3.45
C ILE A 121 17.58 0.54 3.75
N SER A 122 16.57 0.62 4.63
CA SER A 122 15.71 -0.52 4.97
C SER A 122 14.97 -1.06 3.75
N THR A 123 14.38 -0.18 2.94
CA THR A 123 13.64 -0.57 1.73
C THR A 123 14.55 -1.16 0.66
N ILE A 124 15.77 -0.63 0.47
CA ILE A 124 16.78 -1.25 -0.42
C ILE A 124 17.09 -2.67 0.05
N GLY A 125 17.33 -2.87 1.35
CA GLY A 125 17.61 -4.18 1.94
C GLY A 125 16.48 -5.17 1.73
N ASP A 126 15.24 -4.76 1.99
CA ASP A 126 14.05 -5.59 1.79
C ASP A 126 13.84 -5.94 0.30
N ASN A 127 13.99 -4.97 -0.60
CA ASN A 127 13.91 -5.20 -2.05
C ASN A 127 14.95 -6.24 -2.54
N ILE A 128 16.19 -6.19 -2.04
CA ILE A 128 17.20 -7.20 -2.35
C ILE A 128 16.75 -8.59 -1.86
N LYS A 129 16.16 -8.69 -0.66
CA LYS A 129 15.62 -9.96 -0.13
C LYS A 129 14.48 -10.49 -1.00
N ILE A 130 13.55 -9.63 -1.44
CA ILE A 130 12.46 -10.01 -2.35
C ILE A 130 13.04 -10.64 -3.62
N VAL A 131 14.01 -10.00 -4.28
CA VAL A 131 14.62 -10.55 -5.50
C VAL A 131 15.36 -11.86 -5.24
N ASN A 132 15.96 -12.04 -4.06
CA ASN A 132 16.71 -13.26 -3.74
C ASN A 132 15.80 -14.44 -3.38
N GLN A 133 14.76 -14.20 -2.58
CA GLN A 133 13.96 -15.26 -1.96
C GLN A 133 12.66 -15.51 -2.71
N ALA A 134 12.02 -14.43 -3.20
CA ALA A 134 10.71 -14.47 -3.87
C ALA A 134 10.81 -14.30 -5.40
N PHE A 135 11.99 -14.49 -6.01
CA PHE A 135 12.17 -14.38 -7.46
C PHE A 135 11.16 -15.21 -8.25
N GLY A 136 10.50 -14.57 -9.22
CA GLY A 136 9.48 -15.17 -10.06
C GLY A 136 8.12 -15.35 -9.40
N ILE A 137 7.98 -14.99 -8.12
CA ILE A 137 6.72 -15.07 -7.34
C ILE A 137 6.22 -13.65 -7.04
N ILE A 138 7.09 -12.79 -6.52
CA ILE A 138 6.82 -11.37 -6.25
C ILE A 138 7.71 -10.53 -7.15
N TYR A 139 7.11 -9.61 -7.89
CA TYR A 139 7.82 -8.68 -8.78
C TYR A 139 7.85 -7.28 -8.19
N ILE A 140 9.03 -6.69 -8.11
CA ILE A 140 9.22 -5.31 -7.66
C ILE A 140 9.00 -4.39 -8.86
N LEU A 141 7.98 -3.55 -8.80
CA LEU A 141 7.66 -2.57 -9.85
C LEU A 141 7.23 -1.26 -9.18
N PRO A 142 7.81 -0.10 -9.53
CA PRO A 142 7.38 1.18 -8.96
C PRO A 142 6.13 1.65 -9.70
N ILE A 143 4.98 1.02 -9.42
CA ILE A 143 3.74 1.20 -10.18
C ILE A 143 3.27 2.65 -10.13
N ARG A 144 3.46 3.33 -8.99
CA ARG A 144 3.13 4.76 -8.87
C ARG A 144 4.07 5.71 -9.61
N LEU A 145 5.29 5.28 -9.96
CA LEU A 145 6.23 6.09 -10.77
C LEU A 145 5.87 6.02 -12.25
N ILE A 146 5.55 4.82 -12.71
CA ILE A 146 5.25 4.59 -14.12
C ILE A 146 3.86 5.13 -14.50
N THR A 147 3.02 5.39 -13.51
CA THR A 147 1.74 6.10 -13.67
C THR A 147 2.01 7.60 -13.70
N GLU A 148 1.35 8.33 -14.61
CA GLU A 148 1.48 9.79 -14.65
C GLU A 148 0.93 10.41 -13.36
N ALA A 149 1.54 11.51 -12.90
CA ALA A 149 1.12 12.20 -11.68
C ALA A 149 -0.39 12.48 -11.77
N ASN A 150 -1.16 11.87 -10.87
CA ASN A 150 -2.60 11.87 -11.01
C ASN A 150 -3.17 13.19 -10.50
N GLN A 151 -3.22 14.20 -11.36
CA GLN A 151 -3.84 15.50 -11.07
C GLN A 151 -5.26 15.31 -10.52
N LEU A 152 -6.00 14.30 -11.02
CA LEU A 152 -7.33 13.98 -10.51
C LEU A 152 -7.29 13.51 -9.05
N ALA A 153 -6.29 12.73 -8.64
CA ALA A 153 -6.12 12.34 -7.24
C ALA A 153 -5.90 13.56 -6.34
N HIS A 154 -5.07 14.51 -6.77
CA HIS A 154 -4.84 15.76 -6.03
C HIS A 154 -6.10 16.61 -5.95
N GLU A 155 -6.84 16.77 -7.04
CA GLU A 155 -8.10 17.51 -7.07
C GLU A 155 -9.16 16.85 -6.18
N ALA A 156 -9.30 15.52 -6.26
CA ALA A 156 -10.23 14.75 -5.45
C ALA A 156 -9.89 14.82 -3.96
N ALA A 157 -8.62 14.65 -3.60
CA ALA A 157 -8.15 14.76 -2.21
C ALA A 157 -8.37 16.16 -1.64
N THR A 158 -8.12 17.20 -2.45
CA THR A 158 -8.33 18.60 -2.04
C THR A 158 -9.80 18.87 -1.76
N LYS A 159 -10.69 18.46 -2.68
CA LYS A 159 -12.14 18.59 -2.52
C LYS A 159 -12.63 17.80 -1.31
N ALA A 160 -12.17 16.55 -1.15
CA ALA A 160 -12.52 15.72 -0.02
C ALA A 160 -12.08 16.33 1.31
N PHE A 161 -10.87 16.88 1.39
CA PHE A 161 -10.38 17.54 2.60
C PHE A 161 -11.25 18.74 2.98
N PHE A 162 -11.50 19.66 2.05
CA PHE A 162 -12.29 20.86 2.36
C PHE A 162 -13.77 20.54 2.62
N SER A 163 -14.30 19.44 2.07
CA SER A 163 -15.66 18.97 2.39
C SER A 163 -15.87 18.59 3.87
N LEU A 164 -14.78 18.41 4.64
CA LEU A 164 -14.86 18.13 6.07
C LEU A 164 -15.29 19.35 6.89
N PHE A 165 -15.31 20.54 6.30
CA PHE A 165 -15.59 21.81 6.98
C PHE A 165 -16.99 22.34 6.64
N LYS A 166 -17.50 23.22 7.51
CA LYS A 166 -18.82 23.86 7.34
C LYS A 166 -18.81 24.93 6.27
N ASP A 167 -17.73 25.69 6.22
CA ASP A 167 -17.57 26.80 5.28
C ASP A 167 -16.93 26.31 3.98
N GLU A 168 -17.22 26.99 2.89
CA GLU A 168 -16.47 26.80 1.64
C GLU A 168 -15.05 27.35 1.83
N LEU A 169 -14.07 26.47 1.73
CA LEU A 169 -12.66 26.78 1.97
C LEU A 169 -11.80 26.45 0.75
N ASP A 170 -10.70 27.19 0.64
CA ASP A 170 -9.53 26.83 -0.11
C ASP A 170 -8.32 26.82 0.84
N PHE A 171 -7.12 26.55 0.31
CA PHE A 171 -5.92 26.49 1.16
C PHE A 171 -5.58 27.84 1.82
N THR A 172 -5.84 28.94 1.12
CA THR A 172 -5.56 30.29 1.62
C THR A 172 -6.51 30.64 2.75
N THR A 173 -7.82 30.45 2.54
CA THR A 173 -8.83 30.73 3.56
C THR A 173 -8.71 29.77 4.74
N TYR A 174 -8.38 28.49 4.50
CA TYR A 174 -8.08 27.55 5.57
C TYR A 174 -6.91 28.03 6.46
N LYS A 175 -5.78 28.40 5.86
CA LYS A 175 -4.61 28.89 6.62
C LYS A 175 -4.88 30.17 7.38
N ASN A 176 -5.76 31.03 6.87
CA ASN A 176 -6.11 32.29 7.52
C ASN A 176 -7.11 32.09 8.66
N ASN A 177 -8.05 31.16 8.51
CA ASN A 177 -9.15 30.94 9.45
C ASN A 177 -8.76 30.00 10.60
N PHE A 178 -7.80 29.10 10.39
CA PHE A 178 -7.42 28.08 11.37
C PHE A 178 -5.94 28.15 11.70
N LYS A 179 -5.60 28.13 13.00
CA LYS A 179 -4.22 28.05 13.49
C LYS A 179 -4.01 26.91 14.47
N THR A 180 -4.97 26.69 15.37
CA THR A 180 -4.91 25.64 16.39
C THR A 180 -5.80 24.45 16.02
N ILE A 181 -5.54 23.28 16.61
CA ILE A 181 -6.44 22.12 16.46
C ILE A 181 -7.86 22.40 16.98
N ILE A 182 -7.99 23.28 17.99
CA ILE A 182 -9.28 23.71 18.54
C ILE A 182 -10.07 24.49 17.49
N ASP A 183 -9.40 25.36 16.72
CA ASP A 183 -10.04 26.11 15.63
C ASP A 183 -10.53 25.15 14.55
N VAL A 184 -9.66 24.22 14.12
CA VAL A 184 -9.98 23.19 13.12
C VAL A 184 -11.22 22.43 13.56
N LYS A 185 -11.23 21.91 14.79
CA LYS A 185 -12.35 21.16 15.37
C LYS A 185 -13.67 21.92 15.34
N LYS A 186 -13.67 23.22 15.64
CA LYS A 186 -14.88 24.07 15.57
C LYS A 186 -15.40 24.23 14.13
N GLY A 187 -14.49 24.26 13.16
CA GLY A 187 -14.80 24.41 11.73
C GLY A 187 -15.32 23.13 11.04
N LEU A 188 -15.07 21.95 11.62
CA LEU A 188 -15.52 20.68 11.03
C LEU A 188 -17.05 20.57 10.97
N SER A 189 -17.57 20.12 9.83
CA SER A 189 -18.98 19.75 9.62
C SER A 189 -19.25 18.28 9.95
N VAL A 190 -18.23 17.43 9.88
CA VAL A 190 -18.29 16.00 10.18
C VAL A 190 -17.90 15.71 11.64
N GLY A 191 -18.40 14.59 12.19
CA GLY A 191 -17.98 14.16 13.52
C GLY A 191 -16.50 13.78 13.58
N GLU A 192 -15.81 14.16 14.66
CA GLU A 192 -14.37 13.92 14.90
C GLU A 192 -13.93 12.45 14.73
N LYS A 193 -14.83 11.50 15.00
CA LYS A 193 -14.63 10.07 14.80
C LYS A 193 -14.35 9.67 13.34
N HIS A 194 -14.67 10.54 12.38
CA HIS A 194 -14.42 10.32 10.96
C HIS A 194 -13.03 10.76 10.50
N ILE A 195 -12.24 11.41 11.35
CA ILE A 195 -10.84 11.67 11.08
C ILE A 195 -10.03 10.51 11.64
N ILE A 196 -9.00 10.04 10.93
CA ILE A 196 -8.08 9.03 11.44
C ILE A 196 -6.66 9.54 11.29
N LEU A 197 -5.86 9.48 12.34
CA LEU A 197 -4.50 10.05 12.33
C LEU A 197 -3.41 9.00 12.52
N LEU A 198 -3.68 8.01 13.35
CA LEU A 198 -2.73 6.96 13.73
C LEU A 198 -3.38 5.57 13.63
N ASP A 199 -2.51 4.60 13.41
CA ASP A 199 -2.85 3.18 13.48
C ASP A 199 -3.14 2.77 14.94
N GLY A 200 -4.15 1.92 15.13
CA GLY A 200 -4.57 1.47 16.47
C GLY A 200 -5.01 2.60 17.41
N GLU A 201 -5.41 3.76 16.86
CA GLU A 201 -5.84 4.88 17.70
C GLU A 201 -7.17 4.62 18.41
N ASP A 202 -7.27 5.10 19.65
CA ASP A 202 -8.48 5.00 20.43
C ASP A 202 -9.49 6.06 19.98
N ALA A 203 -10.50 5.63 19.22
CA ALA A 203 -11.56 6.49 18.70
C ALA A 203 -12.50 7.04 19.80
N THR A 204 -12.39 6.57 21.06
CA THR A 204 -13.15 7.12 22.20
C THR A 204 -12.55 8.42 22.72
N LEU A 205 -11.26 8.68 22.43
CA LEU A 205 -10.60 9.93 22.77
C LEU A 205 -11.02 11.08 21.83
N ASP A 206 -11.02 12.29 22.36
CA ASP A 206 -11.28 13.50 21.56
C ASP A 206 -10.17 13.75 20.51
N LEU A 207 -10.51 14.55 19.49
CA LEU A 207 -9.59 14.84 18.39
C LEU A 207 -8.31 15.54 18.85
N GLU A 208 -8.37 16.39 19.89
CA GLU A 208 -7.22 17.17 20.36
C GLU A 208 -6.17 16.25 21.00
N THR A 209 -6.62 15.29 21.79
CA THR A 209 -5.79 14.26 22.41
C THR A 209 -5.16 13.35 21.37
N ARG A 210 -5.95 12.88 20.41
CA ARG A 210 -5.46 12.03 19.30
C ARG A 210 -4.46 12.78 18.42
N PHE A 211 -4.73 14.05 18.12
CA PHE A 211 -3.84 14.92 17.35
C PHE A 211 -2.53 15.22 18.06
N ARG A 212 -2.57 15.46 19.38
CA ARG A 212 -1.35 15.61 20.18
C ARG A 212 -0.48 14.36 20.10
N LYS A 213 -1.06 13.17 20.25
CA LYS A 213 -0.34 11.90 20.08
C LYS A 213 0.27 11.79 18.68
N TYR A 214 -0.50 12.13 17.64
CA TYR A 214 -0.01 12.16 16.26
C TYR A 214 1.22 13.06 16.09
N LYS A 215 1.23 14.27 16.67
CA LYS A 215 2.38 15.18 16.67
C LYS A 215 3.59 14.62 17.41
N GLU A 216 3.37 13.95 18.54
CA GLU A 216 4.45 13.39 19.36
C GLU A 216 5.11 12.16 18.70
N THR A 217 4.37 11.38 17.92
CA THR A 217 4.87 10.11 17.35
C THR A 217 5.26 10.18 15.87
N THR A 218 4.84 11.21 15.15
CA THR A 218 5.01 11.29 13.69
C THR A 218 6.00 12.38 13.30
N VAL A 219 6.98 12.03 12.47
CA VAL A 219 7.92 13.02 11.91
C VAL A 219 7.46 13.38 10.51
N LEU A 220 7.13 14.66 10.35
CA LEU A 220 6.57 15.20 9.11
C LEU A 220 7.61 16.02 8.36
N PRO A 221 7.54 16.12 7.03
CA PRO A 221 8.39 16.99 6.22
C PRO A 221 7.93 18.45 6.28
N LEU A 222 7.53 18.93 7.46
CA LEU A 222 7.09 20.30 7.69
C LEU A 222 8.14 21.08 8.47
N SER A 223 8.10 22.41 8.34
CA SER A 223 8.93 23.28 9.16
C SER A 223 8.52 23.19 10.64
N SER A 224 9.47 23.46 11.54
CA SER A 224 9.24 23.42 13.00
C SER A 224 8.26 24.49 13.50
N ASP A 225 8.00 25.52 12.71
CA ASP A 225 7.03 26.58 12.98
C ASP A 225 5.64 26.32 12.38
N ALA A 226 5.43 25.16 11.75
CA ALA A 226 4.14 24.79 11.19
C ALA A 226 3.03 24.82 12.27
N SER A 227 1.92 25.47 11.93
CA SER A 227 0.75 25.54 12.79
C SER A 227 0.08 24.17 12.94
N ASP A 228 -0.75 24.00 13.99
CA ASP A 228 -1.52 22.76 14.15
C ASP A 228 -2.46 22.53 12.96
N ALA A 229 -3.00 23.60 12.38
CA ALA A 229 -3.82 23.53 11.18
C ALA A 229 -3.01 22.98 9.98
N GLU A 230 -1.77 23.42 9.79
CA GLU A 230 -0.91 22.90 8.72
C GLU A 230 -0.54 21.43 8.91
N ILE A 231 -0.24 21.04 10.15
CA ILE A 231 0.04 19.65 10.51
C ILE A 231 -1.21 18.76 10.30
N PHE A 232 -2.37 19.24 10.72
CA PHE A 232 -3.65 18.55 10.53
C PHE A 232 -3.98 18.39 9.05
N TRP A 233 -3.88 19.48 8.28
CA TRP A 233 -4.06 19.45 6.83
C TRP A 233 -3.13 18.41 6.22
N PHE A 234 -1.83 18.48 6.50
CA PHE A 234 -0.85 17.57 5.92
C PHE A 234 -1.20 16.11 6.22
N GLY A 235 -1.52 15.77 7.47
CA GLY A 235 -1.87 14.41 7.87
C GLY A 235 -3.10 13.88 7.14
N VAL A 236 -4.23 14.60 7.22
CA VAL A 236 -5.50 14.15 6.65
C VAL A 236 -5.48 14.20 5.11
N TYR A 237 -4.95 15.28 4.53
CA TYR A 237 -4.81 15.41 3.08
C TYR A 237 -3.94 14.31 2.49
N SER A 238 -2.81 13.97 3.13
CA SER A 238 -1.90 12.94 2.60
C SER A 238 -2.55 11.56 2.59
N TYR A 239 -3.35 11.21 3.60
CA TYR A 239 -4.11 9.95 3.59
C TYR A 239 -5.23 9.94 2.55
N LEU A 240 -5.94 11.05 2.36
CA LEU A 240 -6.93 11.18 1.28
C LEU A 240 -6.28 11.05 -0.10
N LEU A 241 -5.15 11.74 -0.32
CA LEU A 241 -4.38 11.66 -1.55
C LEU A 241 -3.91 10.22 -1.79
N GLN A 242 -3.35 9.56 -0.78
CA GLN A 242 -2.91 8.17 -0.90
C GLN A 242 -4.07 7.24 -1.24
N ALA A 243 -5.25 7.45 -0.67
CA ALA A 243 -6.45 6.64 -0.96
C ALA A 243 -6.91 6.80 -2.42
N PHE A 244 -7.06 8.04 -2.91
CA PHE A 244 -7.43 8.30 -4.30
C PHE A 244 -6.36 7.80 -5.29
N ASP A 245 -5.08 8.08 -5.01
CA ASP A 245 -3.94 7.62 -5.81
C ASP A 245 -3.94 6.09 -5.93
N THR A 246 -4.12 5.38 -4.82
CA THR A 246 -4.16 3.91 -4.81
C THR A 246 -5.30 3.38 -5.67
N ILE A 247 -6.53 3.90 -5.50
CA ILE A 247 -7.69 3.44 -6.26
C ILE A 247 -7.52 3.70 -7.76
N LEU A 248 -7.07 4.90 -8.14
CA LEU A 248 -6.92 5.27 -9.54
C LEU A 248 -5.80 4.49 -10.23
N VAL A 249 -4.64 4.33 -9.57
CA VAL A 249 -3.52 3.52 -10.09
C VAL A 249 -3.94 2.06 -10.23
N SER A 250 -4.66 1.51 -9.25
CA SER A 250 -5.20 0.15 -9.31
C SER A 250 -6.17 -0.05 -10.47
N LEU A 251 -7.06 0.92 -10.74
CA LEU A 251 -7.96 0.88 -11.88
C LEU A 251 -7.22 0.99 -13.22
N GLU A 252 -6.24 1.89 -13.32
CA GLU A 252 -5.47 2.11 -14.56
C GLU A 252 -4.71 0.85 -14.99
N HIS A 253 -4.05 0.18 -14.04
CA HIS A 253 -3.28 -1.03 -14.31
C HIS A 253 -4.08 -2.31 -14.10
N LYS A 254 -5.36 -2.19 -13.73
CA LYS A 254 -6.28 -3.31 -13.43
C LYS A 254 -5.68 -4.28 -12.40
N LEU A 255 -5.14 -3.72 -11.32
CA LEU A 255 -4.54 -4.43 -10.20
C LEU A 255 -5.41 -4.29 -8.97
N ILE A 256 -5.36 -5.28 -8.08
CA ILE A 256 -6.08 -5.23 -6.81
C ILE A 256 -5.14 -4.68 -5.73
N PRO A 257 -5.49 -3.60 -5.03
CA PRO A 257 -4.63 -3.09 -3.97
C PRO A 257 -4.63 -4.05 -2.77
N TYR A 258 -3.44 -4.39 -2.30
CA TYR A 258 -3.19 -5.09 -1.04
C TYR A 258 -2.61 -4.09 -0.05
N ILE A 259 -3.35 -3.81 1.02
CA ILE A 259 -3.05 -2.70 1.94
C ILE A 259 -3.05 -3.24 3.36
N ARG A 260 -1.86 -3.32 3.96
CA ARG A 260 -1.76 -3.66 5.38
C ARG A 260 -2.00 -2.49 6.31
N TYR A 261 -1.57 -1.29 5.92
CA TYR A 261 -1.58 -0.17 6.85
C TYR A 261 -3.01 0.29 7.15
N GLU A 262 -3.41 0.19 8.42
CA GLU A 262 -4.81 0.35 8.84
C GLU A 262 -5.39 1.72 8.49
N VAL A 263 -4.61 2.79 8.68
CA VAL A 263 -5.06 4.15 8.38
C VAL A 263 -5.34 4.31 6.89
N ALA A 264 -4.41 3.90 6.02
CA ALA A 264 -4.59 3.96 4.57
C ALA A 264 -5.84 3.18 4.12
N PHE A 265 -6.01 1.97 4.65
CA PHE A 265 -7.17 1.14 4.37
C PHE A 265 -8.49 1.81 4.80
N LYS A 266 -8.55 2.35 6.03
CA LYS A 266 -9.76 3.03 6.52
C LYS A 266 -10.12 4.26 5.69
N TYR A 267 -9.15 5.01 5.16
CA TYR A 267 -9.43 6.12 4.25
C TYR A 267 -9.99 5.63 2.90
N ILE A 268 -9.47 4.52 2.35
CA ILE A 268 -10.02 3.91 1.13
C ILE A 268 -11.46 3.45 1.32
N VAL A 269 -11.77 2.76 2.42
CA VAL A 269 -13.13 2.32 2.76
C VAL A 269 -14.07 3.52 2.97
N LYS A 270 -13.57 4.63 3.51
CA LYS A 270 -14.37 5.85 3.67
C LYS A 270 -14.74 6.48 2.33
N ILE A 271 -13.77 6.61 1.42
CA ILE A 271 -14.05 7.21 0.12
C ILE A 271 -14.80 6.25 -0.80
N SER A 272 -14.73 4.94 -0.57
CA SER A 272 -15.42 3.95 -1.41
C SER A 272 -16.93 4.10 -1.43
N GLY A 273 -17.52 4.64 -0.36
CA GLY A 273 -18.97 4.92 -0.32
C GLY A 273 -19.44 5.91 -1.38
N ASN A 274 -18.54 6.67 -2.02
CA ASN A 274 -18.88 7.66 -3.04
C ASN A 274 -18.89 7.10 -4.47
N PHE A 275 -18.47 5.84 -4.68
CA PHE A 275 -18.26 5.31 -6.03
C PHE A 275 -19.48 4.65 -6.68
N GLY A 276 -20.63 4.65 -6.00
CA GLY A 276 -21.90 4.18 -6.54
C GLY A 276 -21.89 2.71 -6.96
N ASP A 277 -22.66 2.38 -7.99
CA ASP A 277 -22.87 1.00 -8.48
C ASP A 277 -21.83 0.55 -9.54
N ASN A 278 -20.62 1.10 -9.53
CA ASN A 278 -19.57 0.63 -10.44
C ASN A 278 -19.12 -0.77 -10.00
N GLU A 279 -19.53 -1.79 -10.77
CA GLU A 279 -19.30 -3.21 -10.47
C GLU A 279 -17.79 -3.55 -10.42
N GLU A 280 -17.01 -3.09 -11.40
CA GLU A 280 -15.56 -3.34 -11.49
C GLU A 280 -14.81 -2.78 -10.26
N LEU A 281 -15.13 -1.53 -9.88
CA LEU A 281 -14.56 -0.87 -8.72
C LEU A 281 -15.03 -1.53 -7.41
N SER A 282 -16.30 -1.91 -7.33
CA SER A 282 -16.85 -2.60 -6.17
C SER A 282 -16.18 -3.96 -5.94
N ASP A 283 -15.97 -4.73 -7.01
CA ASP A 283 -15.26 -6.01 -6.97
C ASP A 283 -13.80 -5.82 -6.56
N MET A 284 -13.10 -4.85 -7.16
CA MET A 284 -11.71 -4.55 -6.80
C MET A 284 -11.58 -4.17 -5.31
N LEU A 285 -12.47 -3.32 -4.81
CA LEU A 285 -12.48 -2.89 -3.41
C LEU A 285 -12.85 -4.03 -2.46
N LEU A 286 -13.79 -4.88 -2.85
CA LEU A 286 -14.12 -6.06 -2.06
C LEU A 286 -12.91 -6.99 -1.93
N LYS A 287 -12.17 -7.20 -3.03
CA LYS A 287 -10.92 -7.97 -2.98
C LYS A 287 -9.86 -7.32 -2.09
N CYS A 288 -9.74 -5.99 -2.13
CA CYS A 288 -8.88 -5.23 -1.21
C CYS A 288 -9.27 -5.45 0.26
N ILE A 289 -10.57 -5.45 0.59
CA ILE A 289 -11.06 -5.69 1.96
C ILE A 289 -10.74 -7.11 2.41
N VAL A 290 -10.99 -8.12 1.57
CA VAL A 290 -10.64 -9.51 1.87
C VAL A 290 -9.14 -9.66 2.11
N ALA A 291 -8.31 -9.04 1.28
CA ALA A 291 -6.87 -9.03 1.45
C ALA A 291 -6.41 -8.37 2.75
N HIS A 292 -7.02 -7.23 3.11
CA HIS A 292 -6.74 -6.53 4.36
C HIS A 292 -7.12 -7.37 5.59
N LEU A 293 -8.30 -7.99 5.59
CA LEU A 293 -8.75 -8.87 6.67
C LEU A 293 -7.86 -10.09 6.81
N LEU A 294 -7.52 -10.72 5.68
CA LEU A 294 -6.59 -11.85 5.67
C LEU A 294 -5.26 -11.45 6.32
N HIS A 295 -4.67 -10.34 5.90
CA HIS A 295 -3.39 -9.87 6.45
C HIS A 295 -3.39 -9.82 7.98
N HIS A 296 -4.42 -9.22 8.59
CA HIS A 296 -4.47 -8.99 10.03
C HIS A 296 -4.88 -10.21 10.84
N ASN A 297 -5.55 -11.18 10.21
CA ASN A 297 -6.01 -12.39 10.87
C ASN A 297 -5.10 -13.60 10.59
N PHE A 298 -4.11 -13.45 9.71
CA PHE A 298 -3.21 -14.55 9.35
C PHE A 298 -2.31 -14.92 10.52
N ASP A 299 -2.46 -16.15 11.02
CA ASP A 299 -1.57 -16.68 12.04
C ASP A 299 -0.23 -17.07 11.41
N LYS A 300 0.82 -16.27 11.67
CA LYS A 300 2.16 -16.54 11.13
C LYS A 300 2.81 -17.79 11.74
N GLN A 301 2.38 -18.25 12.92
CA GLN A 301 2.98 -19.42 13.58
C GLN A 301 2.77 -20.71 12.77
N ILE A 302 1.69 -20.78 11.99
CA ILE A 302 1.40 -21.95 11.16
C ILE A 302 2.37 -22.09 9.98
N ILE A 303 3.13 -21.03 9.64
CA ILE A 303 4.08 -21.02 8.53
C ILE A 303 5.55 -21.02 8.94
N ASP A 304 5.87 -21.05 10.24
CA ASP A 304 7.25 -20.92 10.75
C ASP A 304 8.24 -21.94 10.13
N ASP A 305 7.77 -23.16 9.80
CA ASP A 305 8.56 -24.25 9.23
C ASP A 305 8.16 -24.61 7.78
N ILE A 306 7.50 -23.69 7.06
CA ILE A 306 7.06 -23.92 5.68
C ILE A 306 7.94 -23.13 4.72
N ASP A 307 8.60 -23.81 3.76
CA ASP A 307 9.32 -23.12 2.69
C ASP A 307 8.37 -22.25 1.86
N PHE A 308 8.77 -21.01 1.58
CA PHE A 308 7.92 -20.05 0.87
C PHE A 308 7.49 -20.53 -0.52
N ARG A 309 8.36 -21.22 -1.27
CA ARG A 309 8.02 -21.70 -2.61
C ARG A 309 7.11 -22.92 -2.56
N GLU A 310 7.28 -23.79 -1.58
CA GLU A 310 6.36 -24.88 -1.26
C GLU A 310 4.97 -24.32 -0.95
N TYR A 311 4.89 -23.34 -0.04
CA TYR A 311 3.66 -22.66 0.32
C TYR A 311 2.96 -22.03 -0.89
N TYR A 312 3.70 -21.25 -1.69
CA TYR A 312 3.16 -20.62 -2.90
C TYR A 312 2.56 -21.64 -3.87
N LYS A 313 3.24 -22.77 -4.13
CA LYS A 313 2.71 -23.81 -5.02
C LYS A 313 1.40 -24.42 -4.49
N ALA A 314 1.33 -24.65 -3.19
CA ALA A 314 0.13 -25.19 -2.56
C ALA A 314 -1.04 -24.21 -2.60
N VAL A 315 -0.81 -22.93 -2.33
CA VAL A 315 -1.82 -21.87 -2.47
C VAL A 315 -2.38 -21.84 -3.89
N GLN A 316 -1.50 -21.82 -4.89
CA GLN A 316 -1.88 -21.74 -6.30
C GLN A 316 -2.66 -22.98 -6.76
N SER A 317 -2.32 -24.17 -6.26
CA SER A 317 -3.03 -25.41 -6.59
C SER A 317 -4.40 -25.50 -5.89
N TYR A 318 -4.51 -25.01 -4.66
CA TYR A 318 -5.74 -25.05 -3.87
C TYR A 318 -6.80 -24.06 -4.37
N GLY A 319 -6.37 -22.89 -4.85
CA GLY A 319 -7.25 -21.85 -5.37
C GLY A 319 -8.05 -21.14 -4.28
N ILE A 320 -7.37 -20.68 -3.23
CA ILE A 320 -7.96 -20.00 -2.06
C ILE A 320 -8.91 -18.87 -2.48
N GLU A 321 -8.44 -17.94 -3.31
CA GLU A 321 -9.24 -16.80 -3.77
C GLU A 321 -10.58 -17.25 -4.38
N LYS A 322 -10.55 -18.23 -5.29
CA LYS A 322 -11.77 -18.72 -5.96
C LYS A 322 -12.79 -19.29 -4.98
N LYS A 323 -12.34 -19.93 -3.90
CA LYS A 323 -13.22 -20.49 -2.85
C LYS A 323 -13.85 -19.38 -2.02
N ILE A 324 -13.04 -18.43 -1.54
CA ILE A 324 -13.53 -17.28 -0.77
C ILE A 324 -14.61 -16.52 -1.56
N PHE A 325 -14.31 -16.13 -2.81
CA PHE A 325 -15.26 -15.38 -3.63
C PHE A 325 -16.44 -16.23 -4.12
N GLY A 326 -16.27 -17.54 -4.25
CA GLY A 326 -17.36 -18.48 -4.48
C GLY A 326 -18.39 -18.46 -3.34
N ASP A 327 -17.91 -18.51 -2.09
CA ASP A 327 -18.74 -18.51 -0.89
C ASP A 327 -19.43 -17.15 -0.66
N ILE A 328 -18.69 -16.05 -0.87
CA ILE A 328 -19.23 -14.68 -0.82
C ILE A 328 -20.41 -14.55 -1.79
N LYS A 329 -20.23 -15.02 -3.03
CA LYS A 329 -21.27 -14.97 -4.07
C LYS A 329 -22.48 -15.83 -3.72
N GLN A 330 -22.27 -17.04 -3.18
CA GLN A 330 -23.37 -17.92 -2.76
C GLN A 330 -24.21 -17.31 -1.62
N LYS A 331 -23.57 -16.55 -0.73
CA LYS A 331 -24.24 -15.86 0.38
C LYS A 331 -24.84 -14.50 0.00
N ASN A 332 -24.75 -14.09 -1.27
CA ASN A 332 -25.17 -12.76 -1.77
C ASN A 332 -24.59 -11.60 -0.94
N LEU A 333 -23.34 -11.73 -0.50
CA LEU A 333 -22.63 -10.68 0.23
C LEU A 333 -21.96 -9.74 -0.79
N GLY A 334 -22.26 -8.45 -0.71
CA GLY A 334 -21.62 -7.40 -1.52
C GLY A 334 -21.16 -6.24 -0.64
N LEU A 335 -20.43 -5.28 -1.19
CA LEU A 335 -19.78 -4.20 -0.43
C LEU A 335 -20.73 -3.44 0.54
N SER A 336 -22.01 -3.29 0.16
CA SER A 336 -23.02 -2.57 0.93
C SER A 336 -23.80 -3.44 1.95
N SER A 337 -23.78 -4.77 1.83
CA SER A 337 -24.56 -5.70 2.66
C SER A 337 -23.71 -6.50 3.64
N MET A 338 -22.41 -6.22 3.70
CA MET A 338 -21.41 -7.11 4.28
C MET A 338 -21.09 -6.79 5.74
N SER A 339 -21.19 -7.81 6.59
CA SER A 339 -20.60 -7.79 7.93
C SER A 339 -19.14 -8.23 7.85
N LEU A 340 -18.22 -7.46 8.45
CA LEU A 340 -16.80 -7.83 8.56
C LEU A 340 -16.61 -9.19 9.25
N ARG A 341 -17.52 -9.54 10.17
CA ARG A 341 -17.52 -10.83 10.86
C ARG A 341 -17.80 -12.00 9.91
N ASP A 342 -18.73 -11.81 8.97
CA ASP A 342 -19.09 -12.87 8.02
C ASP A 342 -17.95 -13.12 7.03
N LEU A 343 -17.30 -12.04 6.56
CA LEU A 343 -16.08 -12.16 5.74
C LEU A 343 -14.97 -12.88 6.48
N THR A 344 -14.68 -12.48 7.71
CA THR A 344 -13.64 -13.09 8.54
C THR A 344 -13.89 -14.59 8.67
N THR A 345 -15.14 -14.98 8.99
CA THR A 345 -15.52 -16.39 9.08
C THR A 345 -15.30 -17.16 7.78
N ILE A 346 -15.60 -16.57 6.61
CA ILE A 346 -15.37 -17.22 5.31
C ILE A 346 -13.88 -17.40 5.04
N ILE A 347 -13.07 -16.38 5.34
CA ILE A 347 -11.61 -16.41 5.19
C ILE A 347 -11.04 -17.51 6.09
N ASP A 348 -11.34 -17.47 7.39
CA ASP A 348 -10.80 -18.41 8.38
C ASP A 348 -11.14 -19.86 8.02
N ASN A 349 -12.41 -20.17 7.73
CA ASN A 349 -12.84 -21.52 7.32
C ASN A 349 -12.10 -22.02 6.07
N THR A 350 -11.83 -21.12 5.11
CA THR A 350 -11.11 -21.47 3.89
C THR A 350 -9.64 -21.78 4.19
N PHE A 351 -9.00 -21.00 5.05
CA PHE A 351 -7.60 -21.22 5.44
C PHE A 351 -7.44 -22.45 6.34
N GLU A 352 -8.34 -22.69 7.29
CA GLU A 352 -8.36 -23.94 8.07
C GLU A 352 -8.43 -25.17 7.16
N SER A 353 -9.32 -25.13 6.16
CA SER A 353 -9.46 -26.20 5.16
C SER A 353 -8.22 -26.36 4.28
N PHE A 354 -7.56 -25.25 3.94
CA PHE A 354 -6.32 -25.26 3.17
C PHE A 354 -5.18 -25.90 3.98
N PHE A 355 -4.95 -25.43 5.21
CA PHE A 355 -3.85 -25.93 6.04
C PHE A 355 -4.04 -27.38 6.45
N THR A 356 -5.27 -27.81 6.77
CA THR A 356 -5.57 -29.23 7.05
C THR A 356 -5.10 -30.11 5.90
N ARG A 357 -5.50 -29.77 4.67
CA ARG A 357 -5.10 -30.50 3.47
C ARG A 357 -3.60 -30.41 3.20
N PHE A 358 -3.01 -29.22 3.37
CA PHE A 358 -1.59 -29.00 3.13
C PHE A 358 -0.72 -29.86 4.08
N HIS A 359 -1.10 -29.97 5.36
CA HIS A 359 -0.39 -30.83 6.31
C HIS A 359 -0.59 -32.32 6.02
N GLU A 360 -1.79 -32.76 5.62
CA GLU A 360 -2.04 -34.15 5.21
C GLU A 360 -1.17 -34.57 4.02
N GLU A 361 -1.06 -33.71 3.00
CA GLU A 361 -0.23 -33.95 1.81
C GLU A 361 1.28 -33.99 2.14
N ARG A 362 1.73 -33.29 3.19
CA ARG A 362 3.13 -33.34 3.66
C ARG A 362 3.46 -34.60 4.46
N ILE A 363 2.50 -35.15 5.20
CA ILE A 363 2.68 -36.34 6.04
C ILE A 363 2.57 -37.63 5.20
N ASN A 364 1.74 -37.63 4.15
CA ASN A 364 1.54 -38.75 3.23
C ASN A 364 1.82 -38.34 1.76
N PRO A 365 3.09 -38.09 1.40
CA PRO A 365 3.48 -37.56 0.08
C PRO A 365 3.27 -38.51 -1.10
#